data_AF-A5PAG4-F1
#
_entry.id   AF-A5PAG4-F1
#
_cell.length_a   1.000
_cell.length_b   1.000
_cell.length_c   1.000
_cell.angle_alpha   90.00
_cell.angle_beta   90.00
_cell.angle_gamma   90.00
#
_symmetry.space_group_name_H-M   'P 1'
#
loop_
_entity.id
_entity.type
_entity.pdbx_description
1 polymer ?
#
loop_
_entity_poly.entity_id
_entity_poly.type
_entity_poly.pdbx_seq_one_letter_code
_entity_poly.pdbx_strand_id
1 'polypeptide(L)' 'MADLYRKNLESERRKLWGECRLKGLKRDTPERLRIAEIDRLLAEHKAKKQQPPVEREEG' A
#
# COMPACT_ATOMS: atom_id res chain seq x y z
N MET A 1 3.93 -17.13 2.22
CA MET A 1 2.66 -16.37 2.32
C MET A 1 2.87 -14.86 2.15
N ALA A 2 3.71 -14.40 1.20
CA ALA A 2 3.90 -12.96 0.94
C ALA A 2 2.75 -12.36 0.11
N ASP A 3 2.08 -13.18 -0.71
CA ASP A 3 1.00 -12.73 -1.57
C ASP A 3 -0.29 -12.39 -0.81
N LEU A 4 -0.52 -13.02 0.36
CA LEU A 4 -1.74 -12.77 1.13
C LEU A 4 -1.74 -11.37 1.74
N TYR A 5 -0.59 -10.90 2.24
CA TYR A 5 -0.46 -9.54 2.77
C TYR A 5 -0.76 -8.49 1.70
N ARG A 6 -0.16 -8.64 0.52
CA ARG A 6 -0.41 -7.75 -0.62
C ARG A 6 -1.88 -7.78 -1.07
N LYS A 7 -2.47 -8.97 -1.19
CA LYS A 7 -3.89 -9.12 -1.56
C LYS A 7 -4.82 -8.48 -0.55
N ASN A 8 -4.51 -8.57 0.74
CA ASN A 8 -5.28 -7.92 1.80
C ASN A 8 -5.22 -6.39 1.68
N LEU A 9 -4.03 -5.83 1.48
CA LEU A 9 -3.85 -4.39 1.25
C LEU A 9 -4.60 -3.90 0.00
N GLU A 10 -4.51 -4.63 -1.12
CA GLU A 10 -5.23 -4.29 -2.34
C GLU A 10 -6.76 -4.35 -2.17
N SER A 11 -7.25 -5.33 -1.38
CA SER A 11 -8.68 -5.46 -1.05
C SER A 11 -9.17 -4.31 -0.17
N GLU A 12 -8.43 -4.00 0.91
CA GLU A 12 -8.73 -2.91 1.85
C GLU A 12 -8.77 -1.56 1.09
N ARG A 13 -7.78 -1.32 0.22
CA ARG A 13 -7.73 -0.13 -0.64
C ARG A 13 -8.99 0.00 -1.49
N ARG A 14 -9.41 -1.06 -2.19
CA ARG A 14 -10.60 -1.01 -3.06
C ARG A 14 -11.87 -0.73 -2.28
N LYS A 15 -12.03 -1.35 -1.10
CA LYS A 15 -13.18 -1.12 -0.22
C LYS A 15 -13.27 0.34 0.23
N LEU A 16 -12.16 0.88 0.74
CA LEU A 16 -12.09 2.27 1.19
C LEU A 16 -12.35 3.25 0.03
N TRP A 17 -11.84 2.95 -1.17
CA TRP A 17 -12.07 3.79 -2.35
C TRP A 17 -13.54 3.82 -2.76
N GLY A 18 -14.21 2.66 -2.73
CA GLY A 18 -15.66 2.55 -2.96
C GLY A 18 -16.47 3.33 -1.93
N GLU A 19 -16.11 3.20 -0.66
CA GLU A 19 -16.76 3.92 0.44
C GLU A 19 -16.58 5.44 0.33
N CYS A 20 -15.36 5.90 0.05
CA CYS A 20 -15.07 7.32 -0.20
C CYS A 20 -15.88 7.88 -1.36
N ARG A 21 -16.03 7.11 -2.43
CA ARG A 21 -16.79 7.52 -3.63
C ARG A 21 -18.30 7.54 -3.35
N LEU A 22 -18.81 6.53 -2.67
CA LEU A 22 -20.23 6.40 -2.35
C LEU A 22 -20.68 7.51 -1.39
N LYS A 23 -19.88 7.79 -0.36
CA LYS A 23 -20.20 8.79 0.68
C LYS A 23 -19.75 10.21 0.34
N GLY A 24 -19.02 10.41 -0.76
CA GLY A 24 -18.47 11.72 -1.12
C GLY A 24 -17.47 12.27 -0.10
N LEU A 25 -16.65 11.40 0.50
CA LEU A 25 -15.73 11.79 1.57
C LEU A 25 -14.67 12.79 1.09
N LYS A 26 -14.44 13.82 1.92
CA LYS A 26 -13.39 14.82 1.71
C LYS A 26 -12.00 14.18 1.72
N ARG A 27 -11.01 14.90 1.20
CA ARG A 27 -9.62 14.38 1.08
C ARG A 27 -8.94 14.15 2.43
N ASP A 28 -9.42 14.82 3.46
CA ASP A 28 -8.78 14.88 4.78
C ASP A 28 -9.36 13.83 5.74
N THR A 29 -10.24 12.96 5.24
CA THR A 29 -10.85 11.92 6.07
C THR A 29 -9.88 10.77 6.31
N PRO A 30 -10.00 10.07 7.45
CA PRO A 30 -9.10 8.96 7.78
C PRO A 30 -9.07 7.86 6.72
N GLU A 31 -10.17 7.64 5.98
CA GLU A 31 -10.24 6.66 4.89
C GLU A 31 -9.29 7.02 3.74
N ARG A 32 -9.22 8.30 3.37
CA ARG A 32 -8.31 8.79 2.32
C ARG A 32 -6.85 8.74 2.76
N LEU A 33 -6.58 9.08 4.02
CA LEU A 33 -5.25 8.94 4.62
C LEU A 33 -4.81 7.48 4.64
N ARG A 34 -5.73 6.56 4.98
CA ARG A 34 -5.47 5.12 4.98
C ARG A 34 -5.20 4.58 3.58
N ILE A 35 -5.92 5.03 2.56
CA ILE A 35 -5.64 4.68 1.16
C ILE A 35 -4.22 5.10 0.77
N ALA A 36 -3.80 6.32 1.12
CA ALA A 36 -2.46 6.81 0.83
C ALA A 36 -1.36 5.98 1.53
N GLU A 37 -1.61 5.56 2.77
CA GLU A 37 -0.72 4.67 3.51
C GLU A 37 -0.60 3.29 2.85
N ILE A 38 -1.72 2.69 2.45
CA ILE A 38 -1.72 1.41 1.73
C ILE A 38 -0.95 1.52 0.40
N ASP A 39 -1.10 2.64 -0.33
CA ASP A 39 -0.34 2.88 -1.57
C ASP A 39 1.17 2.92 -1.33
N ARG A 40 1.64 3.51 -0.22
CA ARG A 40 3.05 3.49 0.17
C ARG A 40 3.54 2.09 0.50
N LEU A 41 2.80 1.34 1.33
CA LEU A 41 3.15 -0.02 1.72
C LEU A 41 3.24 -0.96 0.50
N LEU A 42 2.32 -0.82 -0.46
CA LEU A 42 2.36 -1.58 -1.72
C LEU A 42 3.58 -1.20 -2.57
N ALA A 43 3.95 0.08 -2.62
CA ALA A 43 5.13 0.55 -3.34
C ALA A 43 6.43 0.05 -2.70
N GLU A 44 6.57 0.13 -1.38
CA GLU A 44 7.72 -0.40 -0.64
C GLU A 44 7.89 -1.91 -0.84
N HIS A 45 6.79 -2.66 -0.77
CA HIS A 45 6.82 -4.10 -0.96
C HIS A 45 7.16 -4.48 -2.42
N LYS A 46 6.83 -3.62 -3.40
CA LYS A 46 7.25 -3.78 -4.80
C LYS A 46 8.73 -3.45 -4.98
N ALA A 47 9.21 -2.37 -4.35
CA ALA A 47 10.60 -1.93 -4.42
C ALA A 47 11.56 -2.95 -3.76
N LYS A 48 11.19 -3.49 -2.58
CA LYS A 48 11.94 -4.57 -1.93
C LYS A 48 12.04 -5.83 -2.78
N LYS A 49 11.06 -6.10 -3.63
CA LYS A 49 11.09 -7.25 -4.56
C LYS A 49 11.98 -7.01 -5.78
N GLN A 50 12.36 -5.76 -6.05
CA GLN A 50 13.19 -5.37 -7.21
C GLN A 50 14.62 -4.98 -6.84
N GLN A 51 14.95 -4.81 -5.55
CA GLN A 51 16.35 -4.61 -5.17
C GLN A 51 17.10 -5.95 -5.26
N PRO A 52 18.15 -6.05 -6.12
CA PRO A 52 19.15 -7.10 -5.94
C PRO A 52 19.80 -6.92 -4.57
N PRO A 53 20.31 -8.00 -3.95
CA PRO A 53 21.01 -7.87 -2.68
C PRO A 53 22.17 -6.90 -2.90
N VAL A 54 22.12 -5.75 -2.23
CA VAL A 54 23.25 -4.83 -2.18
C VAL A 54 24.27 -5.54 -1.31
N GLU A 55 25.20 -6.26 -1.93
CA GLU A 55 26.42 -6.73 -1.27
C GLU A 55 27.08 -5.50 -0.67
N ARG A 56 27.03 -5.42 0.66
CA ARG A 56 27.86 -4.49 1.39
C ARG A 56 29.26 -5.07 1.31
N GLU A 57 30.05 -4.59 0.35
CA GLU A 57 31.51 -4.70 0.44
C GLU A 57 31.93 -3.94 1.70
N GLU A 58 32.09 -4.68 2.79
CA GLU A 58 32.92 -4.25 3.92
C GLU A 58 34.37 -4.32 3.43
N GLY A 59 35.07 -3.18 3.53
CA GLY A 59 36.43 -2.99 3.05
C GLY A 59 37.52 -3.68 3.86
#